data_AF-A0A336LD19-F1
#
_entry.id   AF-A0A336LD19-F1
#
_cell.length_a   1.000
_cell.length_b   1.000
_cell.length_c   1.000
_cell.angle_alpha   90.00
_cell.angle_beta   90.00
_cell.angle_gamma   90.00
#
_symmetry.space_group_name_H-M   'P 1'
#
loop_
_entity.id
_entity.type
_entity.pdbx_description
1 polymer ?
#
loop_
_entity_poly.entity_id
_entity_poly.type
_entity_poly.pdbx_seq_one_letter_code
_entity_poly.pdbx_strand_id
1 'polypeptide(L)'
;MRILFVFLFVLLANIQNGLSFSLDPAASTELEEFIKNDFTISLRHIRPRRKFRIALEALFMVDFPMARHKLSFYLDRQNKRITVDIQSNTKLYSKHLDALEIDEVSTIRSLAILFQPNSLTLYINCKEASKQEIDVNLSKLFANMEDPSVKMFRERKYPLHIDNSVENAMARANCHKPEKKKLMRKNLSEKVSKQKSKLYETEGSGSSEKNKKRDIRDRYLVNERYREERVEVKNNFARRGDIPILSGDCDESLVKAIGELKGVILSLREDVGKQRQEINYLRSLIESCHACNAVSAQIIQTCATHNPCFPGVQCHDTQQGMRCGSCPRGYIGDGINCRPGHTCADRPCFK
;
A
#
# COMPACT_ATOMS: atom_id res chain seq x y z
N MET A 1 -20.65 42.11 18.84
CA MET A 1 -20.86 41.85 17.39
C MET A 1 -19.63 41.30 16.67
N ARG A 2 -18.39 41.79 16.90
CA ARG A 2 -17.17 41.26 16.22
C ARG A 2 -16.69 39.89 16.74
N ILE A 3 -16.94 39.55 18.00
CA ILE A 3 -16.50 38.28 18.62
C ILE A 3 -17.33 37.08 18.13
N LEU A 4 -18.62 37.29 17.83
CA LEU A 4 -19.51 36.22 17.35
C LEU A 4 -19.11 35.72 15.95
N PHE A 5 -18.60 36.61 15.10
CA PHE A 5 -18.14 36.27 13.74
C PHE A 5 -16.83 35.47 13.73
N VAL A 6 -15.92 35.72 14.68
CA VAL A 6 -14.67 34.96 14.81
C VAL A 6 -14.96 33.55 15.32
N PHE A 7 -15.89 33.41 16.27
CA PHE A 7 -16.34 32.09 16.74
C PHE A 7 -17.03 31.27 15.63
N LEU A 8 -17.82 31.91 14.76
CA LEU A 8 -18.45 31.23 13.63
C LEU A 8 -17.43 30.78 12.56
N PHE A 9 -16.37 31.56 12.34
CA PHE A 9 -15.28 31.19 11.42
C PHE A 9 -14.40 30.06 11.95
N VAL A 10 -14.17 30.00 13.27
CA VAL A 10 -13.39 28.92 13.90
C VAL A 10 -14.19 27.62 14.04
N LEU A 11 -15.52 27.71 14.16
CA LEU A 11 -16.42 26.54 14.13
C LEU A 11 -16.48 25.87 12.75
N LEU A 12 -16.33 26.62 11.66
CA LEU A 12 -16.28 26.07 10.30
C LEU A 12 -14.92 25.47 9.91
N ALA A 13 -13.85 25.79 10.64
CA ALA A 13 -12.53 25.21 10.40
C ALA A 13 -12.33 23.82 11.06
N ASN A 14 -13.28 23.37 11.90
CA ASN A 14 -13.18 22.13 12.67
C ASN A 14 -14.10 21.01 12.15
N ILE A 15 -14.17 20.85 10.83
CA ILE A 15 -14.62 19.60 10.19
C ILE A 15 -13.61 19.20 9.11
N GLN A 16 -12.39 18.85 9.50
CA GLN A 16 -11.54 18.00 8.66
C GLN A 16 -11.58 16.58 9.22
N ASN A 17 -12.61 15.86 8.77
CA ASN A 17 -12.71 14.42 8.90
C ASN A 17 -11.48 13.76 8.27
N GLY A 18 -10.56 13.25 9.11
CA GLY A 18 -9.88 11.94 9.00
C GLY A 18 -9.30 11.43 7.66
N LEU A 19 -9.10 12.27 6.65
CA LEU A 19 -8.51 11.90 5.36
C LEU A 19 -7.24 12.74 5.13
N SER A 20 -6.17 12.39 5.86
CA SER A 20 -4.89 13.09 5.70
C SER A 20 -4.16 12.59 4.46
N PHE A 21 -4.22 13.35 3.38
CA PHE A 21 -3.29 13.17 2.30
C PHE A 21 -1.89 13.64 2.71
N SER A 22 -0.86 12.94 2.25
CA SER A 22 0.53 13.35 2.43
C SER A 22 1.14 13.76 1.12
N LEU A 23 1.87 14.88 1.10
CA LEU A 23 2.62 15.34 -0.06
C LEU A 23 3.66 14.29 -0.46
N ASP A 24 3.70 13.95 -1.75
CA ASP A 24 4.72 13.09 -2.35
C ASP A 24 5.53 13.90 -3.37
N PRO A 25 6.74 14.37 -3.02
CA PRO A 25 7.58 15.17 -3.92
C PRO A 25 7.99 14.41 -5.18
N ALA A 26 8.30 13.12 -5.07
CA ALA A 26 8.74 12.31 -6.22
C ALA A 26 7.59 12.10 -7.22
N ALA A 27 6.40 11.77 -6.71
CA ALA A 27 5.23 11.65 -7.57
C ALA A 27 4.79 13.00 -8.16
N SER A 28 5.04 14.11 -7.45
CA SER A 28 4.79 15.46 -7.99
C SER A 28 5.70 15.74 -9.19
N THR A 29 7.00 15.46 -9.08
CA THR A 29 7.94 15.64 -10.20
C THR A 29 7.65 14.72 -11.39
N GLU A 30 7.29 13.46 -11.15
CA GLU A 30 6.87 12.54 -12.22
C GLU A 30 5.59 13.03 -12.93
N LEU A 31 4.65 13.60 -12.16
CA LEU A 31 3.41 14.12 -12.72
C LEU A 31 3.65 15.32 -13.64
N GLU A 32 4.58 16.22 -13.32
CA GLU A 32 4.96 17.37 -14.16
C GLU A 32 5.49 16.95 -15.53
N GLU A 33 6.18 15.81 -15.60
CA GLU A 33 6.68 15.26 -16.85
C GLU A 33 5.55 14.68 -17.70
N PHE A 34 4.66 13.89 -17.09
CA PHE A 34 3.63 13.13 -17.81
C PHE A 34 2.35 13.92 -18.12
N ILE A 35 2.04 14.97 -17.36
CA ILE A 35 0.78 15.73 -17.53
C ILE A 35 0.61 16.38 -18.90
N LYS A 36 1.70 16.54 -19.65
CA LYS A 36 1.71 17.10 -21.02
C LYS A 36 0.99 16.20 -22.02
N ASN A 37 0.93 14.90 -21.76
CA ASN A 37 0.30 13.89 -22.60
C ASN A 37 -0.75 13.10 -21.81
N ASP A 38 -1.36 12.09 -22.45
CA ASP A 38 -2.17 11.10 -21.73
C ASP A 38 -1.27 10.34 -20.73
N PHE A 39 -1.76 10.21 -19.50
CA PHE A 39 -1.01 9.55 -18.43
C PHE A 39 -1.93 8.71 -17.56
N THR A 40 -1.36 7.76 -16.82
CA THR A 40 -2.10 6.84 -15.96
C THR A 40 -1.57 6.93 -14.54
N ILE A 41 -2.47 7.11 -13.57
CA ILE A 41 -2.15 6.96 -12.15
C ILE A 41 -2.68 5.60 -11.69
N SER A 42 -1.80 4.77 -11.14
CA SER A 42 -2.13 3.43 -10.67
C SER A 42 -1.84 3.24 -9.19
N LEU A 43 -2.73 2.51 -8.52
CA LEU A 43 -2.67 2.12 -7.13
C LEU A 43 -2.73 0.59 -7.03
N ARG A 44 -1.98 0.03 -6.08
CA ARG A 44 -1.96 -1.43 -5.85
C ARG A 44 -2.38 -1.82 -4.44
N HIS A 45 -2.95 -3.01 -4.33
CA HIS A 45 -3.26 -3.68 -3.05
C HIS A 45 -4.07 -2.82 -2.06
N ILE A 46 -5.17 -2.23 -2.53
CA ILE A 46 -6.06 -1.43 -1.69
C ILE A 46 -6.90 -2.37 -0.83
N ARG A 47 -6.54 -2.49 0.45
CA ARG A 47 -7.19 -3.38 1.43
C ARG A 47 -8.33 -2.66 2.18
N PRO A 48 -9.50 -3.31 2.36
CA PRO A 48 -10.61 -2.76 3.14
C PRO A 48 -10.21 -2.32 4.55
N ARG A 49 -10.79 -1.22 5.02
CA ARG A 49 -10.61 -0.75 6.40
C ARG A 49 -11.48 -1.58 7.36
N ARG A 50 -10.85 -2.42 8.18
CA ARG A 50 -11.54 -3.31 9.15
C ARG A 50 -12.01 -2.63 10.45
N LYS A 51 -11.47 -1.44 10.79
CA LYS A 51 -11.64 -0.81 12.11
C LYS A 51 -12.53 0.44 12.14
N PHE A 52 -12.88 1.00 11.00
CA PHE A 52 -13.68 2.22 10.92
C PHE A 52 -14.69 2.10 9.79
N ARG A 53 -15.97 2.35 10.09
CA ARG A 53 -17.07 2.50 9.11
C ARG A 53 -16.92 3.82 8.31
N ILE A 54 -15.72 4.10 7.81
CA ILE A 54 -15.50 5.25 6.93
C ILE A 54 -16.03 4.84 5.55
N ALA A 55 -17.10 5.49 5.11
CA ALA A 55 -17.73 5.22 3.82
C ALA A 55 -16.86 5.63 2.62
N LEU A 56 -16.02 6.67 2.80
CA LEU A 56 -15.20 7.27 1.74
C LEU A 56 -13.71 7.18 2.08
N GLU A 57 -12.96 6.36 1.35
CA GLU A 57 -11.51 6.23 1.48
C GLU A 57 -10.79 7.19 0.52
N ALA A 58 -9.98 8.10 1.04
CA ALA A 58 -9.12 8.97 0.23
C ALA A 58 -8.01 8.17 -0.46
N LEU A 59 -7.86 8.34 -1.77
CA LEU A 59 -6.83 7.67 -2.57
C LEU A 59 -5.64 8.60 -2.84
N PHE A 60 -5.86 9.63 -3.64
CA PHE A 60 -4.88 10.68 -3.94
C PHE A 60 -5.57 11.98 -4.35
N MET A 61 -4.78 13.03 -4.46
CA MET A 61 -5.20 14.38 -4.74
C MET A 61 -4.13 15.06 -5.58
N VAL A 62 -4.55 15.74 -6.63
CA VAL A 62 -3.70 16.54 -7.51
C VAL A 62 -4.08 18.00 -7.32
N ASP A 63 -3.15 18.80 -6.86
CA ASP A 63 -3.33 20.22 -6.59
C ASP A 63 -2.52 21.05 -7.59
N PHE A 64 -3.16 22.04 -8.22
CA PHE A 64 -2.58 23.02 -9.13
C PHE A 64 -2.66 24.39 -8.44
N PRO A 65 -1.65 24.75 -7.63
CA PRO A 65 -1.76 25.89 -6.72
C PRO A 65 -1.99 27.21 -7.46
N MET A 66 -1.31 27.41 -8.58
CA MET A 66 -1.39 28.66 -9.35
C MET A 66 -2.68 28.76 -10.17
N ALA A 67 -3.19 27.64 -10.69
CA ALA A 67 -4.48 27.60 -11.35
C ALA A 67 -5.67 27.61 -10.37
N ARG A 68 -5.44 27.47 -9.06
CA ARG A 68 -6.49 27.27 -8.03
C ARG A 68 -7.45 26.13 -8.38
N HIS A 69 -6.87 25.06 -8.91
CA HIS A 69 -7.57 23.86 -9.31
C HIS A 69 -7.09 22.68 -8.47
N LYS A 70 -8.01 21.85 -8.03
CA LYS A 70 -7.70 20.69 -7.18
C LYS A 70 -8.63 19.53 -7.54
N LEU A 71 -8.05 18.35 -7.75
CA LEU A 71 -8.78 17.13 -8.02
C LEU A 71 -8.51 16.13 -6.90
N SER A 72 -9.56 15.68 -6.22
CA SER A 72 -9.46 14.70 -5.13
C SER A 72 -10.19 13.41 -5.50
N PHE A 73 -9.53 12.27 -5.31
CA PHE A 73 -10.07 10.95 -5.66
C PHE A 73 -10.40 10.16 -4.39
N TYR A 74 -11.65 9.72 -4.29
CA TYR A 74 -12.17 8.96 -3.17
C TYR A 74 -12.77 7.64 -3.62
N LEU A 75 -12.46 6.56 -2.91
CA LEU A 75 -13.06 5.25 -3.10
C LEU A 75 -14.26 5.10 -2.16
N ASP A 76 -15.44 4.89 -2.73
CA ASP A 76 -16.69 4.62 -2.03
C ASP A 76 -17.08 3.16 -2.24
N ARG A 77 -16.74 2.30 -1.27
CA ARG A 77 -17.03 0.86 -1.35
C ARG A 77 -18.51 0.55 -1.17
N GLN A 78 -19.24 1.37 -0.40
CA GLN A 78 -20.65 1.16 -0.11
C GLN A 78 -21.50 1.42 -1.36
N ASN A 79 -21.20 2.50 -2.07
CA ASN A 79 -21.90 2.85 -3.31
C ASN A 79 -21.21 2.32 -4.58
N LYS A 80 -20.19 1.46 -4.44
CA LYS A 80 -19.45 0.83 -5.54
C LYS A 80 -19.02 1.82 -6.62
N ARG A 81 -18.41 2.93 -6.21
CA ARG A 81 -18.00 4.02 -7.11
C ARG A 81 -16.70 4.69 -6.66
N ILE A 82 -16.04 5.36 -7.58
CA ILE A 82 -14.96 6.31 -7.26
C ILE A 82 -15.50 7.71 -7.47
N THR A 83 -15.44 8.54 -6.43
CA THR A 83 -15.82 9.94 -6.50
C THR A 83 -14.60 10.78 -6.82
N VAL A 84 -14.74 11.64 -7.83
CA VAL A 84 -13.74 12.61 -8.26
C VAL A 84 -14.30 14.00 -7.96
N ASP A 85 -13.76 14.62 -6.92
CA ASP A 85 -14.10 15.99 -6.56
C ASP A 85 -13.15 16.95 -7.25
N ILE A 86 -13.71 17.77 -8.14
CA ILE A 86 -13.01 18.76 -8.94
C ILE A 86 -13.37 20.12 -8.38
N GLN A 87 -12.40 20.77 -7.75
CA GLN A 87 -12.51 22.12 -7.27
C GLN A 87 -11.84 23.06 -8.28
N SER A 88 -12.62 23.97 -8.85
CA SER A 88 -12.15 25.04 -9.73
C SER A 88 -12.48 26.38 -9.08
N ASN A 89 -11.45 27.11 -8.67
CA ASN A 89 -11.60 28.36 -7.92
C ASN A 89 -12.44 28.16 -6.65
N THR A 90 -13.72 28.56 -6.69
CA THR A 90 -14.68 28.45 -5.58
C THR A 90 -15.79 27.43 -5.81
N LYS A 91 -15.84 26.80 -7.00
CA LYS A 91 -16.87 25.82 -7.34
C LYS A 91 -16.32 24.41 -7.17
N LEU A 92 -17.12 23.56 -6.52
CA LEU A 92 -16.83 22.14 -6.36
C LEU A 92 -17.83 21.35 -7.20
N TYR A 93 -17.31 20.44 -8.01
CA TYR A 93 -18.10 19.52 -8.83
C TYR A 93 -17.63 18.10 -8.53
N SER A 94 -18.57 17.21 -8.24
CA SER A 94 -18.28 15.80 -8.03
C SER A 94 -18.72 15.01 -9.24
N LYS A 95 -17.83 14.18 -9.79
CA LYS A 95 -18.16 13.16 -10.80
C LYS A 95 -18.00 11.79 -10.15
N HIS A 96 -18.85 10.84 -10.55
CA HIS A 96 -18.79 9.48 -10.03
C HIS A 96 -18.45 8.52 -11.17
N LEU A 97 -17.39 7.73 -10.96
CA LEU A 97 -16.98 6.65 -11.84
C LEU A 97 -17.56 5.35 -11.28
N ASP A 98 -18.40 4.68 -12.06
CA ASP A 98 -18.98 3.40 -11.66
C ASP A 98 -17.89 2.34 -11.50
N ALA A 99 -17.95 1.61 -10.40
CA ALA A 99 -16.97 0.62 -10.00
C ALA A 99 -17.65 -0.65 -9.50
N LEU A 100 -18.53 -1.21 -10.35
CA LEU A 100 -19.42 -2.34 -10.03
C LEU A 100 -18.67 -3.61 -9.58
N GLU A 101 -17.41 -3.76 -9.99
CA GLU A 101 -16.53 -4.89 -9.61
C GLU A 101 -15.94 -4.77 -8.19
N ILE A 102 -16.18 -3.67 -7.46
CA ILE A 102 -15.66 -3.48 -6.11
C ILE A 102 -16.65 -4.04 -5.08
N ASP A 103 -16.13 -4.85 -4.15
CA ASP A 103 -16.86 -5.27 -2.95
C ASP A 103 -16.33 -4.57 -1.69
N GLU A 104 -17.17 -4.50 -0.66
CA GLU A 104 -16.80 -3.90 0.63
C GLU A 104 -15.67 -4.67 1.33
N VAL A 105 -15.62 -5.99 1.13
CA VAL A 105 -14.73 -6.91 1.85
C VAL A 105 -13.53 -7.38 1.03
N SER A 106 -13.54 -7.17 -0.28
CA SER A 106 -12.49 -7.65 -1.17
C SER A 106 -11.34 -6.65 -1.30
N THR A 107 -10.12 -7.18 -1.44
CA THR A 107 -8.95 -6.35 -1.73
C THR A 107 -8.93 -5.99 -3.21
N ILE A 108 -8.77 -4.71 -3.53
CA ILE A 108 -8.62 -4.29 -4.93
C ILE A 108 -7.15 -4.51 -5.28
N ARG A 109 -6.90 -5.44 -6.21
CA ARG A 109 -5.54 -5.83 -6.59
C ARG A 109 -4.82 -4.70 -7.31
N SER A 110 -5.52 -4.09 -8.27
CA SER A 110 -5.03 -2.99 -9.09
C SER A 110 -6.19 -2.07 -9.41
N LEU A 111 -5.94 -0.78 -9.23
CA LEU A 111 -6.83 0.31 -9.63
C LEU A 111 -5.98 1.26 -10.45
N ALA A 112 -6.39 1.60 -11.67
CA ALA A 112 -5.68 2.55 -12.50
C ALA A 112 -6.68 3.53 -13.12
N ILE A 113 -6.30 4.80 -13.21
CA ILE A 113 -7.10 5.85 -13.80
C ILE A 113 -6.27 6.43 -14.94
N LEU A 114 -6.76 6.26 -16.17
CA LEU A 114 -6.22 6.88 -17.37
C LEU A 114 -6.81 8.28 -17.50
N PHE A 115 -5.92 9.27 -17.54
CA PHE A 115 -6.23 10.67 -17.75
C PHE A 115 -6.05 10.99 -19.23
N GLN A 116 -7.16 11.28 -19.89
CA GLN A 116 -7.20 11.80 -21.26
C GLN A 116 -7.65 13.27 -21.21
N PRO A 117 -7.52 14.03 -22.31
CA PRO A 117 -7.71 15.48 -22.30
C PRO A 117 -9.08 15.93 -21.76
N ASN A 118 -10.15 15.17 -22.03
CA ASN A 118 -11.52 15.47 -21.61
C ASN A 118 -12.25 14.26 -20.98
N SER A 119 -11.53 13.20 -20.64
CA SER A 119 -12.17 12.00 -20.06
C SER A 119 -11.25 11.23 -19.12
N LEU A 120 -11.83 10.62 -18.09
CA LEU A 120 -11.16 9.64 -17.25
C LEU A 120 -11.67 8.25 -17.57
N THR A 121 -10.76 7.29 -17.71
CA THR A 121 -11.11 5.88 -17.83
C THR A 121 -10.58 5.13 -16.62
N LEU A 122 -11.49 4.49 -15.88
CA LEU A 122 -11.20 3.70 -14.70
C LEU A 122 -10.98 2.24 -15.09
N TYR A 123 -9.85 1.70 -14.64
CA TYR A 123 -9.51 0.28 -14.71
C TYR A 123 -9.46 -0.32 -13.31
N ILE A 124 -10.18 -1.42 -13.10
CA ILE A 124 -10.20 -2.19 -11.85
C ILE A 124 -9.82 -3.62 -12.17
N ASN A 125 -8.91 -4.21 -11.37
CA ASN A 125 -8.50 -5.61 -11.49
C ASN A 125 -8.16 -6.04 -12.94
N CYS A 126 -7.48 -5.17 -13.69
CA CYS A 126 -7.07 -5.38 -15.08
C CYS A 126 -8.17 -5.27 -16.15
N LYS A 127 -9.36 -4.78 -15.79
CA LYS A 127 -10.47 -4.56 -16.72
C LYS A 127 -10.90 -3.11 -16.71
N GLU A 128 -11.38 -2.64 -17.85
CA GLU A 128 -12.03 -1.34 -17.95
C GLU A 128 -13.38 -1.41 -17.22
N ALA A 129 -13.59 -0.52 -16.25
CA ALA A 129 -14.77 -0.49 -15.41
C ALA A 129 -15.75 0.60 -15.84
N SER A 130 -15.27 1.84 -16.02
CA SER A 130 -16.09 2.97 -16.45
C SER A 130 -15.26 4.04 -17.14
N LYS A 131 -15.92 4.83 -17.99
CA LYS A 131 -15.35 6.01 -18.64
C LYS A 131 -16.26 7.20 -18.39
N GLN A 132 -15.70 8.29 -17.91
CA GLN A 132 -16.45 9.50 -17.57
C GLN A 132 -15.82 10.72 -18.22
N GLU A 133 -16.65 11.52 -18.90
CA GLU A 133 -16.23 12.81 -19.44
C GLU A 133 -16.07 13.85 -18.33
N ILE A 134 -15.01 14.66 -18.44
CA ILE A 134 -14.66 15.72 -17.50
C ILE A 134 -14.49 17.03 -18.24
N ASP A 135 -15.13 18.07 -17.71
CA ASP A 135 -15.14 19.43 -18.25
C ASP A 135 -13.82 20.21 -17.96
N VAL A 136 -12.74 19.48 -17.67
CA VAL A 136 -11.46 20.02 -17.24
C VAL A 136 -10.34 19.25 -17.93
N ASN A 137 -9.46 19.99 -18.59
CA ASN A 137 -8.31 19.45 -19.27
C ASN A 137 -7.04 19.76 -18.47
N LEU A 138 -6.48 18.73 -17.83
CA LEU A 138 -5.33 18.86 -16.95
C LEU A 138 -4.09 19.38 -17.68
N SER A 139 -3.84 18.94 -18.91
CA SER A 139 -2.71 19.40 -19.72
C SER A 139 -2.81 20.88 -20.05
N LYS A 140 -4.02 21.38 -20.37
CA LYS A 140 -4.27 22.82 -20.59
C LYS A 140 -4.16 23.62 -19.29
N LEU A 141 -4.67 23.08 -18.17
CA LEU A 141 -4.50 23.72 -16.86
C LEU A 141 -3.03 23.87 -16.50
N PHE A 142 -2.21 22.87 -16.83
CA PHE A 142 -0.77 22.92 -16.59
C PHE A 142 -0.06 23.91 -17.52
N ALA A 143 -0.36 23.88 -18.83
CA ALA A 143 0.30 24.71 -19.83
C ALA A 143 -0.07 26.21 -19.75
N ASN A 144 -1.25 26.55 -19.23
CA ASN A 144 -1.73 27.93 -19.15
C ASN A 144 -1.19 28.70 -17.93
N MET A 145 -0.37 28.08 -17.07
CA MET A 145 0.24 28.73 -15.90
C MET A 145 1.52 29.46 -16.30
N GLU A 146 1.70 30.68 -15.78
CA GLU A 146 2.91 31.48 -15.96
C GLU A 146 4.14 30.81 -15.31
N ASP A 147 3.93 30.12 -14.19
CA ASP A 147 4.90 29.23 -13.56
C ASP A 147 4.22 27.87 -13.24
N PRO A 148 4.38 26.85 -14.11
CA PRO A 148 3.63 25.61 -14.01
C PRO A 148 4.15 24.75 -12.86
N SER A 149 3.34 24.60 -11.81
CA SER A 149 3.62 23.72 -10.68
C SER A 149 2.45 22.81 -10.36
N VAL A 150 2.73 21.55 -10.02
CA VAL A 150 1.72 20.58 -9.58
C VAL A 150 2.17 19.89 -8.29
N LYS A 151 1.24 19.68 -7.36
CA LYS A 151 1.50 18.99 -6.10
C LYS A 151 0.64 17.76 -6.01
N MET A 152 1.28 16.61 -5.88
CA MET A 152 0.61 15.35 -5.67
C MET A 152 0.59 15.00 -4.18
N PHE A 153 -0.60 14.75 -3.65
CA PHE A 153 -0.77 14.20 -2.32
C PHE A 153 -1.45 12.85 -2.39
N ARG A 154 -1.05 11.91 -1.54
CA ARG A 154 -1.60 10.54 -1.54
C ARG A 154 -1.73 9.94 -0.17
N GLU A 155 -2.55 8.91 -0.09
CA GLU A 155 -2.58 7.99 1.04
C GLU A 155 -1.33 7.08 0.98
N ARG A 156 -0.47 7.17 1.99
CA ARG A 156 0.81 6.44 2.02
C ARG A 156 0.64 4.92 2.11
N LYS A 157 -0.51 4.46 2.61
CA LYS A 157 -0.85 3.03 2.72
C LYS A 157 -0.84 2.30 1.38
N TYR A 158 -1.14 2.99 0.28
CA TYR A 158 -1.30 2.38 -1.03
C TYR A 158 -0.12 2.77 -1.94
N PRO A 159 0.64 1.80 -2.49
CA PRO A 159 1.66 2.07 -3.50
C PRO A 159 1.01 2.74 -4.70
N LEU A 160 1.50 3.94 -5.05
CA LEU A 160 1.04 4.74 -6.17
C LEU A 160 2.17 4.86 -7.19
N HIS A 161 1.82 4.78 -8.47
CA HIS A 161 2.75 4.95 -9.57
C HIS A 161 2.10 5.72 -10.71
N ILE A 162 2.89 6.55 -11.40
CA ILE A 162 2.47 7.31 -12.57
C ILE A 162 3.14 6.70 -13.81
N ASP A 163 2.39 6.55 -14.90
CA ASP A 163 2.88 6.06 -16.18
C ASP A 163 2.43 6.94 -17.33
N ASN A 164 3.16 6.88 -18.44
CA ASN A 164 2.72 7.39 -19.74
C ASN A 164 1.63 6.52 -20.42
N SER A 165 1.39 5.30 -19.96
CA SER A 165 0.52 4.35 -20.65
C SER A 165 -0.08 3.33 -19.67
N VAL A 166 -1.33 2.92 -19.95
CA VAL A 166 -2.07 1.95 -19.14
C VAL A 166 -1.38 0.58 -19.14
N GLU A 167 -0.67 0.23 -20.21
CA GLU A 167 0.04 -1.04 -20.34
C GLU A 167 1.08 -1.24 -19.24
N ASN A 168 1.78 -0.17 -18.84
CA ASN A 168 2.79 -0.23 -17.78
C ASN A 168 2.13 -0.47 -16.42
N ALA A 169 1.03 0.21 -16.13
CA ALA A 169 0.22 -0.02 -14.93
C ALA A 169 -0.31 -1.47 -14.89
N MET A 170 -0.83 -1.96 -16.01
CA MET A 170 -1.32 -3.34 -16.16
C MET A 170 -0.19 -4.38 -15.99
N ALA A 171 0.98 -4.14 -16.58
CA ALA A 171 2.13 -5.02 -16.43
C ALA A 171 2.57 -5.13 -14.96
N ARG A 172 2.66 -4.01 -14.23
CA ARG A 172 3.00 -3.99 -12.79
C ARG A 172 1.95 -4.66 -11.90
N ALA A 173 0.70 -4.69 -12.34
CA ALA A 173 -0.38 -5.42 -11.67
C ALA A 173 -0.38 -6.92 -11.99
N ASN A 174 0.56 -7.40 -12.82
CA ASN A 174 0.60 -8.74 -13.38
C ASN A 174 -0.72 -9.09 -14.11
N CYS A 175 -1.26 -8.14 -14.86
CA CYS A 175 -2.38 -8.34 -15.77
C CYS A 175 -1.86 -9.12 -16.98
N HIS A 176 -2.22 -10.40 -17.10
CA HIS A 176 -1.85 -11.17 -18.27
C HIS A 176 -2.66 -10.71 -19.48
N LYS A 177 -2.00 -10.16 -20.51
CA LYS A 177 -2.61 -10.04 -21.85
C LYS A 177 -2.93 -11.46 -22.34
N PRO A 178 -4.20 -11.82 -22.62
CA PRO A 178 -4.58 -13.20 -22.97
C PRO A 178 -3.97 -13.70 -24.29
N GLU A 179 -3.28 -12.88 -25.08
CA GLU A 179 -2.83 -13.26 -26.41
C GLU A 179 -1.40 -13.83 -26.51
N LYS A 180 -0.47 -13.51 -25.59
CA LYS A 180 0.94 -13.93 -25.74
C LYS A 180 1.30 -15.30 -25.15
N LYS A 181 0.37 -15.98 -24.45
CA LYS A 181 0.61 -17.34 -23.91
C LYS A 181 0.53 -18.45 -24.98
N LYS A 182 -0.04 -18.18 -26.17
CA LYS A 182 -0.06 -19.16 -27.27
C LYS A 182 1.27 -19.27 -28.02
N LEU A 183 2.13 -18.25 -28.00
CA LEU A 183 3.38 -18.27 -28.75
C LEU A 183 4.54 -18.95 -28.00
N MET A 184 4.59 -18.86 -26.67
CA MET A 184 5.64 -19.56 -25.89
C MET A 184 5.39 -21.08 -25.72
N ARG A 185 4.14 -21.55 -25.84
CA ARG A 185 3.85 -22.99 -25.80
C ARG A 185 4.17 -23.71 -27.11
N LYS A 186 4.21 -23.01 -28.25
CA LYS A 186 4.69 -23.58 -29.53
C LYS A 186 6.21 -23.68 -29.59
N ASN A 187 6.94 -22.70 -29.02
CA ASN A 187 8.41 -22.68 -29.10
C ASN A 187 9.12 -23.64 -28.11
N LEU A 188 8.38 -24.26 -27.17
CA LEU A 188 8.90 -25.34 -26.33
C LEU A 188 8.62 -26.73 -26.93
N SER A 189 7.63 -26.85 -27.83
CA SER A 189 7.30 -28.11 -28.49
C SER A 189 8.19 -28.42 -29.70
N GLU A 190 8.80 -27.40 -30.32
CA GLU A 190 9.71 -27.59 -31.46
C GLU A 190 11.19 -27.80 -31.07
N LYS A 191 11.56 -27.58 -29.80
CA LYS A 191 12.92 -27.90 -29.30
C LYS A 191 13.05 -29.27 -28.64
N VAL A 192 11.95 -30.01 -28.45
CA VAL A 192 11.97 -31.37 -27.87
C VAL A 192 11.99 -32.47 -28.95
N SER A 193 11.74 -32.14 -30.22
CA SER A 193 11.74 -33.12 -31.32
C SER A 193 13.09 -33.34 -32.01
N LYS A 194 14.17 -32.65 -31.61
CA LYS A 194 15.51 -32.80 -32.22
C LYS A 194 16.57 -33.55 -31.39
N GLN A 195 16.19 -34.22 -30.30
CA GLN A 195 17.15 -34.99 -29.49
C GLN A 195 16.77 -36.46 -29.26
N LYS A 196 15.75 -36.97 -29.95
CA LYS A 196 15.25 -38.35 -29.76
C LYS A 196 15.60 -39.29 -30.92
N SER A 197 16.77 -39.14 -31.51
CA SER A 197 17.33 -40.12 -32.46
C SER A 197 18.85 -40.24 -32.25
N LYS A 198 19.26 -41.02 -31.25
CA LYS A 198 20.51 -41.78 -31.17
C LYS A 198 20.65 -42.40 -29.77
N LEU A 199 19.97 -43.53 -29.54
CA LEU A 199 20.48 -44.64 -28.71
C LEU A 199 19.55 -45.88 -28.77
N TYR A 200 19.74 -46.68 -29.81
CA TYR A 200 19.67 -48.16 -29.78
C TYR A 200 21.05 -48.53 -30.36
N GLU A 201 21.89 -49.42 -29.84
CA GLU A 201 21.78 -50.66 -29.06
C GLU A 201 22.79 -50.58 -27.87
N THR A 202 22.87 -51.41 -26.83
CA THR A 202 22.92 -52.89 -26.76
C THR A 202 22.89 -53.28 -25.26
N GLU A 203 22.14 -54.34 -24.92
CA GLU A 203 22.29 -55.34 -23.84
C GLU A 203 22.65 -54.88 -22.40
N GLY A 204 22.09 -55.37 -21.30
CA GLY A 204 21.27 -56.55 -20.98
C GLY A 204 21.47 -56.88 -19.48
N SER A 205 20.50 -57.56 -18.88
CA SER A 205 20.55 -58.30 -17.59
C SER A 205 20.28 -57.61 -16.23
N GLY A 206 19.48 -58.31 -15.40
CA GLY A 206 19.51 -58.31 -13.93
C GLY A 206 18.63 -57.29 -13.20
N SER A 207 17.36 -57.59 -12.89
CA SER A 207 16.86 -58.24 -11.67
C SER A 207 16.46 -57.28 -10.54
N SER A 208 15.23 -57.45 -10.01
CA SER A 208 14.74 -57.23 -8.63
C SER A 208 15.19 -55.97 -7.86
N GLU A 209 14.41 -55.23 -7.08
CA GLU A 209 13.16 -55.50 -6.39
C GLU A 209 12.73 -54.19 -5.69
N LYS A 210 11.40 -54.01 -5.59
CA LYS A 210 10.64 -53.55 -4.41
C LYS A 210 11.13 -52.36 -3.56
N ASN A 211 10.18 -51.41 -3.44
CA ASN A 211 9.68 -50.81 -2.20
C ASN A 211 10.64 -49.97 -1.34
N LYS A 212 10.39 -48.66 -1.24
CA LYS A 212 9.71 -48.04 -0.08
C LYS A 212 9.71 -46.50 -0.15
N LYS A 213 8.58 -45.97 0.31
CA LYS A 213 8.34 -44.66 0.97
C LYS A 213 9.52 -43.69 1.00
N ARG A 214 9.32 -42.53 0.36
CA ARG A 214 10.15 -41.35 0.51
C ARG A 214 9.66 -40.56 1.72
N ASP A 215 10.38 -40.66 2.83
CA ASP A 215 10.30 -39.70 3.93
C ASP A 215 11.13 -38.45 3.61
N ILE A 216 10.63 -37.34 4.14
CA ILE A 216 11.17 -35.99 4.02
C ILE A 216 12.30 -35.82 5.03
N ARG A 217 13.54 -35.65 4.56
CA ARG A 217 14.46 -34.62 5.11
C ARG A 217 15.74 -34.50 4.29
N ASP A 218 16.14 -33.25 4.16
CA ASP A 218 17.51 -32.76 3.99
C ASP A 218 18.32 -33.24 2.79
N ARG A 219 18.40 -32.37 1.78
CA ARG A 219 19.67 -32.06 1.13
C ARG A 219 19.63 -30.72 0.40
N TYR A 220 20.19 -29.71 1.06
CA TYR A 220 20.98 -28.71 0.34
C TYR A 220 22.06 -29.42 -0.50
N LEU A 221 22.48 -28.74 -1.57
CA LEU A 221 23.54 -29.07 -2.54
C LEU A 221 23.01 -29.68 -3.85
N VAL A 222 22.59 -28.78 -4.75
CA VAL A 222 22.69 -29.03 -6.20
C VAL A 222 24.14 -28.83 -6.57
N ASN A 223 24.71 -29.91 -7.12
CA ASN A 223 26.08 -29.99 -7.56
C ASN A 223 26.32 -29.13 -8.80
N GLU A 224 27.52 -28.59 -8.80
CA GLU A 224 28.31 -28.13 -9.92
C GLU A 224 28.21 -29.05 -11.14
N ARG A 225 28.31 -28.41 -12.31
CA ARG A 225 28.46 -29.07 -13.60
C ARG A 225 29.81 -28.64 -14.18
N TYR A 226 30.63 -29.65 -14.53
CA TYR A 226 31.89 -29.62 -15.29
C TYR A 226 33.13 -29.15 -14.52
N ARG A 227 33.90 -30.04 -13.87
CA ARG A 227 34.87 -31.03 -14.40
C ARG A 227 36.12 -30.38 -15.03
N GLU A 228 37.10 -30.21 -14.14
CA GLU A 228 38.55 -30.41 -14.27
C GLU A 228 39.12 -30.82 -15.64
N GLU A 229 40.05 -30.01 -16.13
CA GLU A 229 41.19 -30.46 -16.91
C GLU A 229 42.46 -30.23 -16.07
N ARG A 230 43.15 -31.32 -15.74
CA ARG A 230 44.39 -31.30 -14.95
C ARG A 230 45.55 -30.83 -15.83
N VAL A 231 46.29 -29.83 -15.38
CA VAL A 231 47.69 -29.64 -15.76
C VAL A 231 48.53 -29.65 -14.48
N GLU A 232 49.54 -30.53 -14.48
CA GLU A 232 50.40 -30.86 -13.34
C GLU A 232 51.23 -29.66 -12.86
N VAL A 233 51.13 -29.37 -11.57
CA VAL A 233 52.01 -28.41 -10.88
C VAL A 233 53.23 -29.16 -10.35
N LYS A 234 54.41 -28.87 -10.89
CA LYS A 234 55.68 -29.14 -10.20
C LYS A 234 55.87 -28.07 -9.12
N ASN A 235 55.66 -28.45 -7.86
CA ASN A 235 56.11 -27.67 -6.72
C ASN A 235 57.53 -28.08 -6.35
N ASN A 236 58.47 -27.14 -6.44
CA ASN A 236 59.71 -27.19 -5.68
C ASN A 236 59.63 -26.22 -4.51
N PHE A 237 60.08 -26.71 -3.35
CA PHE A 237 59.97 -26.12 -2.03
C PHE A 237 60.90 -24.91 -1.82
N ALA A 238 60.30 -23.85 -1.29
CA ALA A 238 60.69 -23.04 -0.12
C ALA A 238 61.96 -22.14 -0.10
N ARG A 239 61.69 -20.91 0.44
CA ARG A 239 62.56 -19.86 1.02
C ARG A 239 63.08 -18.83 0.01
N ARG A 240 63.02 -17.51 0.22
CA ARG A 240 62.64 -16.66 1.38
C ARG A 240 62.51 -15.22 0.83
N GLY A 241 61.48 -14.50 1.25
CA GLY A 241 61.36 -13.03 1.20
C GLY A 241 61.43 -12.37 -0.18
N ASP A 242 60.26 -12.01 -0.72
CA ASP A 242 59.98 -10.73 -1.39
C ASP A 242 58.58 -10.83 -2.00
N ILE A 243 57.58 -10.31 -1.29
CA ILE A 243 56.30 -9.93 -1.92
C ILE A 243 56.55 -8.53 -2.49
N PRO A 244 56.31 -8.26 -3.79
CA PRO A 244 56.30 -6.90 -4.29
C PRO A 244 55.22 -6.13 -3.54
N ILE A 245 55.64 -5.20 -2.68
CA ILE A 245 54.75 -4.22 -2.08
C ILE A 245 54.26 -3.34 -3.23
N LEU A 246 53.02 -3.57 -3.68
CA LEU A 246 52.30 -2.66 -4.55
C LEU A 246 51.79 -1.49 -3.68
N SER A 247 52.71 -0.62 -3.25
CA SER A 247 52.36 0.67 -2.64
C SER A 247 52.25 1.73 -3.73
N GLY A 248 51.07 2.33 -3.83
CA GLY A 248 50.82 3.52 -4.64
C GLY A 248 49.34 3.60 -5.02
N ASP A 249 48.63 4.59 -4.50
CA ASP A 249 47.28 5.07 -4.85
C ASP A 249 46.03 4.44 -4.21
N CYS A 250 46.06 3.22 -3.65
CA CYS A 250 44.88 2.67 -2.97
C CYS A 250 44.75 3.12 -1.50
N ASP A 251 45.85 3.28 -0.78
CA ASP A 251 45.83 3.63 0.65
C ASP A 251 45.47 5.10 0.89
N GLU A 252 45.90 6.01 0.01
CA GLU A 252 45.60 7.44 0.12
C GLU A 252 44.11 7.73 -0.14
N SER A 253 43.55 7.05 -1.14
CA SER A 253 42.11 7.10 -1.45
C SER A 253 41.26 6.54 -0.29
N LEU A 254 41.73 5.47 0.36
CA LEU A 254 41.08 4.87 1.53
C LEU A 254 41.14 5.79 2.76
N VAL A 255 42.29 6.41 3.03
CA VAL A 255 42.45 7.37 4.13
C VAL A 255 41.56 8.60 3.91
N LYS A 256 41.46 9.08 2.67
CA LYS A 256 40.54 10.17 2.32
C LYS A 256 39.07 9.79 2.54
N ALA A 257 38.65 8.62 2.07
CA ALA A 257 37.27 8.12 2.26
C ALA A 257 36.92 7.93 3.75
N ILE A 258 37.86 7.43 4.56
CA ILE A 258 37.68 7.30 6.01
C ILE A 258 37.61 8.68 6.68
N GLY A 259 38.40 9.65 6.22
CA GLY A 259 38.34 11.04 6.68
C GLY A 259 36.99 11.69 6.40
N GLU A 260 36.47 11.52 5.19
CA GLU A 260 35.14 12.00 4.79
C GLU A 260 34.03 11.34 5.62
N LEU A 261 34.08 10.02 5.82
CA LEU A 261 33.11 9.30 6.65
C LEU A 261 33.15 9.74 8.11
N LYS A 262 34.36 9.96 8.67
CA LYS A 262 34.53 10.50 10.02
C LYS A 262 33.88 11.88 10.16
N GLY A 263 34.05 12.75 9.15
CA GLY A 263 33.40 14.06 9.10
C GLY A 263 31.87 13.96 9.18
N VAL A 264 31.29 13.06 8.38
CA VAL A 264 29.84 12.80 8.37
C VAL A 264 29.36 12.27 9.73
N ILE A 265 30.08 11.33 10.34
CA ILE A 265 29.70 10.75 11.63
C ILE A 265 29.73 11.81 12.75
N LEU A 266 30.72 12.71 12.74
CA LEU A 266 30.80 13.81 13.71
C LEU A 266 29.64 14.79 13.54
N SER A 267 29.27 15.13 12.30
CA SER A 267 28.11 15.99 12.01
C SER A 267 26.81 15.34 12.48
N LEU A 268 26.59 14.06 12.17
CA LEU A 268 25.40 13.32 12.59
C LEU A 268 25.28 13.23 14.11
N ARG A 269 26.41 13.09 14.82
CA ARG A 269 26.41 13.09 16.29
C ARG A 269 25.93 14.43 16.86
N GLU A 270 26.35 15.54 16.24
CA GLU A 270 25.91 16.88 16.63
C GLU A 270 24.42 17.09 16.34
N ASP A 271 23.95 16.69 15.15
CA ASP A 271 22.55 16.83 14.73
C ASP A 271 21.60 15.98 15.58
N VAL A 272 22.00 14.74 15.93
CA VAL A 272 21.25 13.90 16.88
C VAL A 272 21.20 14.54 18.26
N GLY A 273 22.29 15.21 18.68
CA GLY A 273 22.32 15.99 19.91
C GLY A 273 21.30 17.13 19.93
N LYS A 274 21.21 17.89 18.83
CA LYS A 274 20.24 18.98 18.65
C LYS A 274 18.80 18.46 18.62
N GLN A 275 18.52 17.42 17.82
CA GLN A 275 17.20 16.79 17.76
C GLN A 275 16.74 16.28 19.13
N ARG A 276 17.64 15.71 19.93
CA ARG A 276 17.31 15.25 21.29
C ARG A 276 16.87 16.41 22.19
N GLN A 277 17.48 17.58 22.06
CA GLN A 277 17.09 18.78 22.83
C GLN A 277 15.70 19.28 22.42
N GLU A 278 15.42 19.35 21.12
CA GLU A 278 14.11 19.74 20.59
C GLU A 278 13.00 18.77 21.05
N ILE A 279 13.26 17.46 21.00
CA ILE A 279 12.31 16.44 21.46
C ILE A 279 12.00 16.62 22.95
N ASN A 280 13.03 16.84 23.78
CA ASN A 280 12.83 17.06 25.22
C ASN A 280 12.04 18.35 25.50
N TYR A 281 12.30 19.40 24.73
CA TYR A 281 11.56 20.67 24.83
C TYR A 281 10.09 20.51 24.44
N LEU A 282 9.81 19.85 23.31
CA LEU A 282 8.44 19.53 22.88
C LEU A 282 7.71 18.67 23.91
N ARG A 283 8.38 17.68 24.49
CA ARG A 283 7.81 16.85 25.55
C ARG A 283 7.43 17.69 26.77
N SER A 284 8.28 18.62 27.19
CA SER A 284 7.99 19.53 28.30
C SER A 284 6.78 20.43 28.01
N LEU A 285 6.63 20.93 26.78
CA LEU A 285 5.45 21.71 26.37
C LEU A 285 4.16 20.88 26.40
N ILE A 286 4.21 19.60 26.02
CA ILE A 286 3.07 18.70 26.10
C ILE A 286 2.72 18.38 27.56
N GLU A 287 3.72 18.11 28.39
CA GLU A 287 3.53 17.79 29.82
C GLU A 287 3.01 18.99 30.63
N SER A 288 3.34 20.21 30.23
CA SER A 288 2.84 21.45 30.84
C SER A 288 1.55 21.99 30.21
N CYS A 289 1.00 21.30 29.20
CA CYS A 289 -0.21 21.75 28.50
C CYS A 289 -1.45 21.63 29.40
N HIS A 290 -1.98 22.76 29.86
CA HIS A 290 -3.20 22.84 30.68
C HIS A 290 -4.44 22.22 30.00
N ALA A 291 -4.53 22.28 28.66
CA ALA A 291 -5.63 21.68 27.91
C ALA A 291 -5.57 20.15 27.87
N CYS A 292 -4.36 19.55 27.89
CA CYS A 292 -4.20 18.10 27.95
C CYS A 292 -4.52 17.55 29.35
N ASN A 293 -4.22 18.31 30.40
CA ASN A 293 -4.55 17.93 31.78
C ASN A 293 -6.05 17.98 32.11
N ALA A 294 -6.84 18.72 31.32
CA ALA A 294 -8.29 18.84 31.50
C ALA A 294 -9.10 17.66 30.93
N VAL A 295 -8.47 16.74 30.17
CA VAL A 295 -9.17 15.65 29.45
C VAL A 295 -9.50 14.44 30.35
N SER A 296 -9.20 14.49 31.64
CA SER A 296 -9.60 13.45 32.60
C SER A 296 -10.99 13.67 33.21
N ALA A 297 -11.78 14.62 32.71
CA ALA A 297 -13.21 14.66 32.98
C ALA A 297 -13.87 13.47 32.26
N GLN A 298 -14.00 12.36 32.98
CA GLN A 298 -14.67 11.15 32.53
C GLN A 298 -16.00 11.49 31.87
N ILE A 299 -16.15 11.16 30.59
CA ILE A 299 -17.47 11.04 29.98
C ILE A 299 -18.12 9.85 30.70
N ILE A 300 -18.91 10.11 31.73
CA ILE A 300 -19.68 9.09 32.43
C ILE A 300 -20.74 8.61 31.42
N GLN A 301 -20.44 7.53 30.72
CA GLN A 301 -21.36 6.88 29.78
C GLN A 301 -22.51 6.28 30.59
N THR A 302 -23.66 6.96 30.61
CA THR A 302 -24.89 6.49 31.25
C THR A 302 -25.79 5.78 30.24
N CYS A 303 -26.68 4.92 30.74
CA CYS A 303 -27.74 4.27 29.95
C CYS A 303 -28.60 5.29 29.18
N ALA A 304 -28.74 6.52 29.66
CA ALA A 304 -29.51 7.57 28.99
C ALA A 304 -28.76 8.22 27.82
N THR A 305 -27.44 8.36 27.92
CA THR A 305 -26.61 9.01 26.89
C THR A 305 -26.16 8.05 25.79
N HIS A 306 -25.94 6.78 26.13
CA HIS A 306 -25.50 5.76 25.18
C HIS A 306 -25.88 4.37 25.71
N ASN A 307 -26.93 3.76 25.18
CA ASN A 307 -27.36 2.42 25.58
C ASN A 307 -26.79 1.35 24.63
N PRO A 308 -25.76 0.58 25.03
CA PRO A 308 -25.16 -0.47 24.21
C PRO A 308 -25.90 -1.81 24.32
N CYS A 309 -26.96 -1.91 25.11
CA CYS A 309 -27.65 -3.18 25.35
C CYS A 309 -28.42 -3.65 24.12
N PHE A 310 -28.57 -4.97 24.00
CA PHE A 310 -29.32 -5.57 22.91
C PHE A 310 -30.78 -5.07 22.90
N PRO A 311 -31.42 -4.84 21.73
CA PRO A 311 -32.79 -4.33 21.68
C PRO A 311 -33.76 -5.15 22.55
N GLY A 312 -34.44 -4.47 23.46
CA GLY A 312 -35.36 -5.09 24.42
C GLY A 312 -34.73 -5.57 25.73
N VAL A 313 -33.42 -5.41 25.93
CA VAL A 313 -32.72 -5.66 27.20
C VAL A 313 -32.67 -4.39 28.03
N GLN A 314 -32.96 -4.51 29.32
CA GLN A 314 -32.93 -3.39 30.26
C GLN A 314 -31.49 -2.96 30.60
N CYS A 315 -31.21 -1.66 30.56
CA CYS A 315 -29.93 -1.06 30.94
C CYS A 315 -30.02 -0.51 32.37
N HIS A 316 -29.00 -0.74 33.18
CA HIS A 316 -28.88 -0.27 34.56
C HIS A 316 -27.57 0.49 34.76
N ASP A 317 -27.64 1.73 35.26
CA ASP A 317 -26.47 2.48 35.67
C ASP A 317 -26.03 2.02 37.07
N THR A 318 -24.78 1.54 37.19
CA THR A 318 -24.19 1.15 38.49
C THR A 318 -23.00 2.04 38.83
N GLN A 319 -22.57 2.04 40.09
CA GLN A 319 -21.38 2.81 40.53
C GLN A 319 -20.09 2.40 39.82
N GLN A 320 -20.05 1.20 39.21
CA GLN A 320 -18.92 0.69 38.43
C GLN A 320 -19.11 0.90 36.91
N GLY A 321 -20.19 1.57 36.49
CA GLY A 321 -20.54 1.82 35.10
C GLY A 321 -21.90 1.21 34.71
N MET A 322 -22.32 1.44 33.46
CA MET A 322 -23.56 0.86 32.93
C MET A 322 -23.47 -0.67 32.77
N ARG A 323 -24.56 -1.38 33.04
CA ARG A 323 -24.67 -2.84 32.91
C ARG A 323 -25.99 -3.23 32.23
N CYS A 324 -25.94 -4.17 31.30
CA CYS A 324 -27.11 -4.74 30.63
C CYS A 324 -27.70 -5.93 31.40
N GLY A 325 -29.02 -6.08 31.34
CA GLY A 325 -29.74 -7.25 31.85
C GLY A 325 -29.57 -8.51 30.99
N SER A 326 -30.29 -9.58 31.34
CA SER A 326 -30.26 -10.85 30.59
C SER A 326 -30.85 -10.72 29.19
N CYS A 327 -30.38 -11.56 28.26
CA CYS A 327 -30.92 -11.63 26.90
C CYS A 327 -32.41 -12.03 26.87
N PRO A 328 -33.17 -11.59 25.85
CA PRO A 328 -34.57 -11.96 25.67
C PRO A 328 -34.76 -13.47 25.49
N ARG A 329 -36.00 -13.97 25.67
CA ARG A 329 -36.32 -15.40 25.49
C ARG A 329 -35.89 -15.91 24.12
N GLY A 330 -35.20 -17.05 24.10
CA GLY A 330 -34.66 -17.64 22.87
C GLY A 330 -33.30 -17.06 22.43
N TYR A 331 -32.75 -16.10 23.17
CA TYR A 331 -31.41 -15.57 22.94
C TYR A 331 -30.50 -15.86 24.14
N ILE A 332 -29.22 -16.08 23.88
CA ILE A 332 -28.19 -16.38 24.87
C ILE A 332 -27.02 -15.40 24.66
N GLY A 333 -26.49 -14.84 25.75
CA GLY A 333 -25.42 -13.84 25.70
C GLY A 333 -25.24 -13.08 27.01
N ASP A 334 -24.47 -12.00 26.95
CA ASP A 334 -24.08 -11.12 28.06
C ASP A 334 -24.96 -9.85 28.19
N GLY A 335 -26.08 -9.80 27.47
CA GLY A 335 -27.00 -8.64 27.46
C GLY A 335 -26.62 -7.54 26.47
N ILE A 336 -25.36 -7.51 26.01
CA ILE A 336 -24.87 -6.64 24.94
C ILE A 336 -24.91 -7.40 23.61
N ASN A 337 -24.37 -8.62 23.60
CA ASN A 337 -24.29 -9.51 22.44
C ASN A 337 -25.21 -10.72 22.63
N CYS A 338 -26.49 -10.53 22.35
CA CYS A 338 -27.46 -11.62 22.39
C CYS A 338 -27.55 -12.30 21.01
N ARG A 339 -27.36 -13.63 20.98
CA ARG A 339 -27.53 -14.46 19.76
C ARG A 339 -28.64 -15.49 19.96
N PRO A 340 -29.33 -15.94 18.89
CA PRO A 340 -30.32 -17.02 19.01
C PRO A 340 -29.70 -18.27 19.65
N GLY A 341 -30.37 -18.80 20.68
CA GLY A 341 -29.95 -20.02 21.35
C GLY A 341 -30.19 -21.22 20.44
N HIS A 342 -29.19 -22.10 20.32
CA HIS A 342 -29.36 -23.37 19.62
C HIS A 342 -30.25 -24.29 20.44
N THR A 343 -31.29 -24.83 19.82
CA THR A 343 -32.14 -25.86 20.41
C THR A 343 -31.61 -27.25 20.09
N CYS A 344 -32.04 -28.27 20.83
CA CYS A 344 -31.69 -29.66 20.55
C CYS A 344 -32.15 -30.12 19.14
N ALA A 345 -33.13 -29.44 18.54
CA ALA A 345 -33.58 -29.69 17.17
C ALA A 345 -32.57 -29.18 16.11
N ASP A 346 -31.82 -28.11 16.42
CA ASP A 346 -30.84 -27.51 15.50
C ASP A 346 -29.52 -28.32 15.45
N ARG A 347 -29.23 -29.07 16.51
CA ARG A 347 -28.04 -29.92 16.64
C ARG A 347 -28.37 -31.24 17.35
N PRO A 348 -29.05 -32.18 16.69
CA PRO A 348 -29.30 -33.48 17.27
C PRO A 348 -27.97 -34.23 17.49
N CYS A 349 -27.77 -34.75 18.69
CA CYS A 349 -26.56 -35.50 19.06
C CYS A 349 -26.45 -36.86 18.38
N PHE A 350 -27.50 -37.30 17.69
CA PHE A 350 -27.58 -38.56 16.95
C PHE A 350 -28.62 -38.41 15.83
N LYS A 351 -28.41 -39.08 14.70
CA LYS A 351 -29.33 -39.05 13.56
C LYS A 351 -29.83 -40.44 13.23
#